data_AF-A0A2A3FQC0-F1
#
_entry.id   AF-A0A2A3FQC0-F1
#
_cell.length_a   1.000
_cell.length_b   1.000
_cell.length_c   1.000
_cell.angle_alpha   90.00
_cell.angle_beta   90.00
_cell.angle_gamma   90.00
#
_symmetry.space_group_name_H-M   'P 1'
#
loop_
_entity.id
_entity.type
_entity.pdbx_description
1 polymer ?
#
loop_
_entity_poly.entity_id
_entity_poly.type
_entity_poly.pdbx_seq_one_letter_code
_entity_poly.pdbx_strand_id
1 'polypeptide(L)' 'MTPTTIDATADVVTLVNVFTVTPETQQQLVELLGRATEEVMRHRPGFVSANIHAGLDGTRVANYAADPQLYRVASTHHA' A
#
# COMPACT_ATOMS: atom_id res chain seq x y z
N MET A 1 -10.79 13.07 -4.59
CA MET A 1 -9.40 12.70 -4.30
C MET A 1 -8.53 13.12 -5.47
N THR A 2 -7.36 13.71 -5.20
CA THR A 2 -6.36 13.98 -6.23
C THR A 2 -5.74 12.65 -6.65
N PRO A 3 -5.62 12.35 -7.95
CA PRO A 3 -4.98 11.11 -8.41
C PRO A 3 -3.50 11.07 -8.00
N THR A 4 -3.01 9.87 -7.68
CA THR A 4 -1.58 9.64 -7.44
C THR A 4 -0.80 9.80 -8.75
N THR A 5 0.27 10.60 -8.75
CA THR A 5 1.22 10.71 -9.87
C THR A 5 2.51 9.95 -9.54
N ILE A 6 3.00 9.19 -10.50
CA ILE A 6 4.29 8.49 -10.40
C ILE A 6 5.31 9.30 -11.18
N ASP A 7 6.39 9.69 -10.50
CA ASP A 7 7.49 10.47 -11.07
C ASP A 7 8.81 9.82 -10.63
N ALA A 8 9.67 9.51 -11.60
CA ALA A 8 10.97 8.89 -11.36
C ALA A 8 11.97 9.82 -10.65
N THR A 9 11.68 11.12 -10.62
CA THR A 9 12.49 12.15 -9.97
C THR A 9 11.97 12.53 -8.58
N ALA A 10 10.83 11.98 -8.16
CA ALA A 10 10.28 12.25 -6.84
C ALA A 10 11.19 11.69 -5.74
N ASP A 11 11.45 12.51 -4.71
CA ASP A 11 12.22 12.13 -3.53
C ASP A 11 11.35 11.33 -2.54
N VAL A 12 10.92 10.15 -2.98
CA VAL A 12 10.09 9.22 -2.19
C VAL A 12 10.56 7.79 -2.41
N VAL A 13 10.27 6.91 -1.45
CA VAL A 13 10.36 5.48 -1.67
C VAL A 13 8.99 4.95 -2.07
N THR A 14 8.98 4.17 -3.14
CA THR A 14 7.80 3.44 -3.59
C THR A 14 7.82 2.02 -3.05
N LEU A 15 6.83 1.67 -2.23
CA LEU A 15 6.59 0.30 -1.77
C LEU A 15 5.58 -0.38 -2.69
N VAL A 16 5.92 -1.59 -3.15
CA VAL A 16 4.99 -2.46 -3.87
C VAL A 16 4.87 -3.77 -3.11
N ASN A 17 3.78 -3.90 -2.35
CA ASN A 17 3.44 -5.15 -1.66
C ASN A 17 2.46 -5.94 -2.50
N VAL A 18 2.75 -7.22 -2.74
CA VAL A 18 1.84 -8.14 -3.44
C VAL A 18 1.52 -9.30 -2.51
N PHE A 19 0.24 -9.45 -2.19
CA PHE A 19 -0.29 -10.53 -1.37
C PHE A 19 -0.90 -11.59 -2.27
N THR A 20 -0.58 -12.85 -2.03
CA THR A 20 -1.30 -13.99 -2.60
C THR A 20 -2.45 -14.37 -1.69
N VAL A 21 -3.63 -14.53 -2.26
CA VAL A 21 -4.88 -14.81 -1.56
C VAL A 21 -5.69 -15.85 -2.32
N THR A 22 -6.70 -16.43 -1.68
CA THR A 22 -7.72 -17.17 -2.41
C THR A 22 -8.77 -16.21 -2.96
N PRO A 23 -9.51 -16.59 -4.03
CA PRO A 23 -10.59 -15.76 -4.58
C PRO A 23 -11.61 -15.29 -3.53
N GLU A 24 -11.94 -16.15 -2.56
CA GLU A 24 -12.93 -15.87 -1.52
C GLU A 24 -12.48 -14.81 -0.52
N THR A 25 -11.16 -14.64 -0.36
CA THR A 25 -10.57 -13.75 0.66
C THR A 25 -10.02 -12.45 0.08
N GLN A 26 -9.93 -12.32 -1.25
CA GLN A 26 -9.36 -11.15 -1.91
C GLN A 26 -10.05 -9.84 -1.50
N GLN A 27 -11.38 -9.81 -1.60
CA GLN A 27 -12.14 -8.60 -1.29
C GLN A 27 -12.03 -8.21 0.18
N GLN A 28 -12.02 -9.20 1.09
CA GLN A 28 -11.83 -8.96 2.52
C GLN A 28 -10.48 -8.31 2.80
N LEU A 29 -9.42 -8.75 2.11
CA LEU A 29 -8.11 -8.12 2.26
C LEU A 29 -8.08 -6.70 1.69
N VAL A 30 -8.71 -6.46 0.53
CA VAL A 30 -8.83 -5.11 -0.05
C VAL A 30 -9.50 -4.14 0.95
N GLU A 31 -10.61 -4.56 1.54
CA GLU A 31 -11.35 -3.75 2.52
C GLU A 31 -10.57 -3.55 3.82
N LEU A 32 -9.88 -4.58 4.31
CA LEU A 32 -9.03 -4.49 5.48
C LEU A 32 -7.90 -3.48 5.28
N LEU A 33 -7.18 -3.57 4.15
CA LEU A 33 -6.10 -2.65 3.81
C LEU A 33 -6.63 -1.22 3.59
N GLY A 34 -7.81 -1.09 2.98
CA GLY A 34 -8.47 0.21 2.78
C GLY A 34 -8.79 0.90 4.10
N ARG A 35 -9.44 0.18 5.04
CA ARG A 35 -9.72 0.70 6.38
C ARG A 35 -8.43 1.03 7.15
N ALA A 36 -7.45 0.13 7.14
CA ALA A 36 -6.17 0.39 7.80
C ALA A 36 -5.46 1.62 7.22
N THR A 37 -5.61 1.88 5.92
CA THR A 37 -5.08 3.09 5.28
C THR A 37 -5.77 4.34 5.81
N GLU A 38 -7.11 4.35 5.84
CA GLU A 38 -7.90 5.51 6.24
C GLU A 38 -7.83 5.81 7.74
N GLU A 39 -7.84 4.77 8.56
CA GLU A 39 -7.90 4.91 10.02
C GLU A 39 -6.52 5.06 10.66
N VAL A 40 -5.46 4.56 10.02
CA VAL A 40 -4.12 4.49 10.62
C VAL A 40 -3.04 5.09 9.72
N MET A 41 -2.84 4.54 8.51
CA MET A 41 -1.65 4.88 7.71
C MET A 41 -1.63 6.35 7.29
N ARG A 42 -2.77 6.91 6.89
CA ARG A 42 -2.85 8.31 6.43
C ARG A 42 -2.51 9.34 7.51
N HIS A 43 -2.52 8.92 8.77
CA HIS A 43 -2.20 9.77 9.91
C HIS A 43 -0.72 9.69 10.31
N ARG A 44 0.06 8.81 9.68
CA ARG A 44 1.49 8.70 9.95
C ARG A 44 2.23 9.87 9.28
N PRO A 45 3.18 10.52 9.96
CA PRO A 45 4.11 11.45 9.32
C PRO A 45 4.80 10.76 8.14
N GLY A 46 4.85 11.45 7.00
CA GLY A 46 5.43 10.89 5.78
C GLY A 46 4.45 10.14 4.88
N PHE A 47 3.21 9.86 5.28
CA PHE A 47 2.26 9.25 4.35
C PHE A 47 1.97 10.17 3.15
N VAL A 48 2.22 9.67 1.92
CA VAL A 48 1.86 10.38 0.68
C VAL A 48 0.65 9.73 0.04
N SER A 49 0.71 8.43 -0.23
CA SER A 49 -0.40 7.69 -0.82
C SER A 49 -0.31 6.19 -0.55
N ALA A 50 -1.46 5.53 -0.62
CA ALA A 50 -1.57 4.08 -0.76
C ALA A 50 -2.70 3.78 -1.75
N ASN A 51 -2.44 2.86 -2.66
CA ASN A 51 -3.32 2.52 -3.77
C ASN A 51 -3.46 1.00 -3.79
N ILE A 52 -4.65 0.52 -3.44
CA ILE A 52 -4.94 -0.90 -3.28
C ILE A 52 -5.66 -1.40 -4.52
N HIS A 53 -5.14 -2.47 -5.10
CA HIS A 53 -5.62 -3.07 -6.33
C HIS A 53 -5.97 -4.54 -6.10
N ALA A 54 -7.21 -4.92 -6.43
CA ALA A 54 -7.58 -6.31 -6.61
C ALA A 54 -7.02 -6.81 -7.96
N GLY A 55 -6.28 -7.91 -7.93
CA GLY A 55 -5.86 -8.60 -9.16
C GLY A 55 -7.07 -9.15 -9.91
N LEU A 56 -7.01 -9.10 -11.24
CA LEU A 56 -8.13 -9.51 -12.11
C LEU A 56 -8.43 -11.02 -12.04
N ASP A 57 -7.46 -11.83 -11.62
CA ASP A 57 -7.61 -13.28 -11.47
C ASP A 57 -8.20 -13.71 -10.12
N GLY A 58 -8.47 -12.76 -9.21
CA GLY A 58 -9.00 -13.05 -7.88
C GLY A 58 -7.95 -13.52 -6.85
N THR A 59 -6.70 -13.79 -7.25
CA THR A 59 -5.71 -14.48 -6.40
C THR A 59 -4.64 -13.57 -5.81
N ARG A 60 -4.71 -12.27 -6.12
CA ARG A 60 -3.71 -11.29 -5.69
C ARG A 60 -4.34 -9.99 -5.21
N VAL A 61 -3.69 -9.35 -4.26
CA VAL A 61 -3.92 -7.94 -3.91
C VAL A 61 -2.59 -7.21 -3.95
N ALA A 62 -2.52 -6.08 -4.64
CA ALA A 62 -1.33 -5.24 -4.67
C ALA A 62 -1.60 -3.92 -3.94
N ASN A 63 -0.65 -3.48 -3.11
CA ASN A 63 -0.63 -2.13 -2.57
C ASN A 63 0.59 -1.40 -3.12
N TYR A 64 0.34 -0.31 -3.86
CA TYR A 64 1.34 0.64 -4.31
C TYR A 64 1.27 1.89 -3.42
N ALA A 65 2.34 2.16 -2.68
CA ALA A 65 2.38 3.26 -1.72
C ALA A 65 3.65 4.10 -1.86
N ALA A 66 3.54 5.40 -1.61
CA ALA A 66 4.67 6.32 -1.60
C ALA A 66 4.87 6.89 -0.19
N ASP A 67 6.10 6.80 0.32
CA ASP A 67 6.49 7.32 1.62
C ASP A 67 7.98 7.75 1.60
N PRO A 68 8.31 9.05 1.72
CA PRO A 68 9.69 9.56 1.79
C PRO A 68 10.47 9.08 3.03
N GLN A 69 9.82 8.51 4.03
CA GLN A 69 10.45 8.08 5.29
C GLN A 69 10.52 6.56 5.45
N LEU A 70 10.12 5.78 4.44
CA LEU A 70 9.97 4.33 4.56
C LEU A 70 11.22 3.60 5.04
N TYR A 71 12.41 4.03 4.61
CA TYR A 71 13.68 3.42 5.01
C TYR A 71 13.96 3.51 6.52
N ARG A 72 13.30 4.44 7.23
CA ARG A 72 13.43 4.57 8.69
C ARG A 72 12.56 3.56 9.46
N VAL A 73 11.63 2.90 8.77
CA VAL A 73 10.65 1.96 9.34
C VAL A 73 10.97 0.51 8.95
N ALA A 74 11.50 0.28 7.74
CA ALA A 74 11.86 -1.05 7.24
C ALA A 74 13.01 -1.72 8.03
N SER A 75 13.82 -0.97 8.76
CA SER A 75 14.85 -1.50 9.66
C SER A 75 14.30 -2.22 10.90
N THR A 76 12.97 -2.22 11.11
CA THR A 76 12.36 -2.67 12.37
C THR A 76 11.52 -3.95 12.25
N HIS A 77 11.28 -4.51 11.07
CA HIS A 77 10.45 -5.72 10.93
C HIS A 77 11.08 -6.76 9.99
N HIS A 78 11.92 -7.63 10.54
CA HIS A 78 12.07 -9.02 10.08
C HIS A 78 11.11 -9.87 10.93
N ALA A 79 10.03 -10.34 10.32
CA ALA A 79 9.21 -11.43 10.82
C ALA A 79 8.62 -12.16 9.61
#